data_AF-A0ABD5DE27-F1
#
_entry.id   AF-A0ABD5DE27-F1
#
_cell.length_a   1.000
_cell.length_b   1.000
_cell.length_c   1.000
_cell.angle_alpha   90.00
_cell.angle_beta   90.00
_cell.angle_gamma   90.00
#
_symmetry.space_group_name_H-M   'P 1'
#
loop_
_entity.id
_entity.type
_entity.pdbx_description
1 polymer ?
#
loop_
_entity_poly.entity_id
_entity_poly.type
_entity_poly.pdbx_seq_one_letter_code
_entity_poly.pdbx_strand_id
1 'polypeptide(L)'
;PRIAGGEVFYRGEAISRKWTHFIAGNGIAQAPEGRRIFPDMTVEENLLMGTIAIGNRYQAEDKARMYQLFPRLEERRGQRAMTLSGGEQQMLAIARALM
;
A
#
# COMPACT_ATOMS: atom_id res chain seq x y z
N PRO A 1 3.72 -11.36 -16.09
CA PRO A 1 3.23 -12.75 -16.31
C PRO A 1 1.75 -12.73 -16.72
N ARG A 2 1.35 -13.57 -17.68
CA ARG A 2 -0.08 -13.80 -18.01
C ARG A 2 -0.47 -15.18 -17.52
N ILE A 3 -1.72 -15.35 -17.11
CA ILE A 3 -2.24 -16.66 -16.69
C ILE A 3 -2.18 -17.64 -17.87
N ALA A 4 -1.84 -18.90 -17.62
CA ALA A 4 -1.74 -19.94 -18.65
C ALA A 4 -3.12 -20.53 -19.04
N GLY A 5 -4.10 -20.47 -18.13
CA GLY A 5 -5.46 -20.93 -18.33
C GLY A 5 -6.35 -20.59 -17.14
N GLY A 6 -7.67 -20.75 -17.29
CA GLY A 6 -8.66 -20.41 -16.27
C GLY A 6 -9.02 -18.93 -16.21
N GLU A 7 -9.81 -18.55 -15.20
CA GLU A 7 -10.28 -17.19 -14.99
C GLU A 7 -10.18 -16.77 -13.52
N VAL A 8 -9.85 -15.49 -13.29
CA VAL A 8 -9.83 -14.86 -11.97
C VAL A 8 -10.96 -13.85 -11.90
N PHE A 9 -11.83 -14.02 -10.90
CA PHE A 9 -12.94 -13.13 -10.63
C PHE A 9 -12.71 -12.37 -9.32
N TYR A 10 -12.97 -11.07 -9.33
CA TYR A 10 -13.02 -10.23 -8.13
C TYR A 10 -14.36 -9.52 -8.09
N ARG A 11 -15.11 -9.69 -7.00
CA ARG A 11 -16.47 -9.15 -6.84
C ARG A 11 -17.40 -9.46 -8.04
N GLY A 12 -17.28 -10.67 -8.60
CA GLY A 12 -18.06 -11.11 -9.76
C GLY A 12 -17.56 -10.61 -11.12
N GLU A 13 -16.52 -9.77 -11.16
CA GLU A 13 -15.94 -9.27 -12.40
C GLU A 13 -14.69 -10.04 -12.80
N ALA A 14 -14.59 -10.44 -14.08
CA ALA A 14 -13.39 -11.09 -14.61
C ALA A 14 -12.23 -10.09 -14.72
N ILE A 15 -11.12 -10.38 -14.04
CA ILE A 15 -9.92 -9.50 -14.00
C ILE A 15 -8.70 -10.10 -14.70
N SER A 16 -8.80 -11.34 -15.20
CA SER A 16 -7.70 -12.12 -15.82
C SER A 16 -6.88 -11.39 -16.89
N ARG A 17 -7.51 -10.50 -17.67
CA ARG A 17 -6.89 -9.79 -18.80
C ARG A 17 -6.81 -8.28 -18.59
N LYS A 18 -7.18 -7.80 -17.40
CA LYS A 18 -7.12 -6.38 -17.07
C LYS A 18 -5.69 -5.97 -16.74
N TRP A 19 -5.38 -4.70 -17.00
CA TRP A 19 -4.09 -4.13 -16.64
C TRP A 19 -3.98 -3.98 -15.12
N THR A 20 -2.78 -4.19 -14.57
CA THR A 20 -2.56 -4.17 -13.11
C THR A 20 -2.96 -2.84 -12.47
N HIS A 21 -2.76 -1.71 -13.13
CA HIS A 21 -3.18 -0.40 -12.63
C HIS A 21 -4.70 -0.29 -12.51
N PHE A 22 -5.45 -0.89 -13.44
CA PHE A 22 -6.90 -0.96 -13.37
C PHE A 22 -7.33 -1.84 -12.18
N ILE A 23 -6.71 -3.00 -12.02
CA ILE A 23 -7.01 -3.91 -10.90
C ILE A 23 -6.75 -3.22 -9.55
N ALA A 24 -5.63 -2.50 -9.41
CA ALA A 24 -5.28 -1.77 -8.21
C ALA A 24 -6.29 -0.67 -7.85
N GLY A 25 -6.69 0.15 -8.83
CA GLY A 25 -7.72 1.18 -8.64
C GLY A 25 -9.12 0.64 -8.34
N ASN A 26 -9.35 -0.67 -8.52
CA ASN A 26 -10.64 -1.33 -8.27
C ASN A 26 -10.69 -2.10 -6.94
N GLY A 27 -9.75 -1.86 -6.02
CA GLY A 27 -9.83 -2.35 -4.64
C GLY A 27 -9.03 -3.61 -4.34
N ILE A 28 -8.02 -3.92 -5.15
CA ILE A 28 -7.00 -4.94 -4.81
C ILE A 28 -5.66 -4.24 -4.60
N ALA A 29 -5.17 -4.24 -3.37
CA ALA A 29 -3.83 -3.76 -3.04
C ALA A 29 -2.89 -4.94 -2.78
N GLN A 30 -1.58 -4.72 -3.00
CA GLN A 30 -0.55 -5.72 -2.77
C GLN A 30 0.56 -5.16 -1.86
N ALA A 31 0.86 -5.88 -0.78
CA ALA A 31 2.07 -5.68 0.03
C ALA A 31 3.08 -6.77 -0.32
N PRO A 32 4.03 -6.52 -1.24
CA PRO A 32 4.96 -7.54 -1.71
C PRO A 32 6.03 -7.89 -0.65
N GLU A 33 6.61 -9.08 -0.78
CA GLU A 33 7.83 -9.45 -0.05
C GLU A 33 8.98 -8.45 -0.34
N GLY A 34 9.91 -8.35 0.62
CA GLY A 34 11.02 -7.39 0.54
C GLY A 34 10.61 -5.93 0.82
N ARG A 35 9.38 -5.70 1.30
CA ARG A 35 8.79 -4.42 1.74
C ARG A 35 8.55 -3.39 0.62
N ARG A 36 9.47 -3.28 -0.34
CA ARG A 36 9.44 -2.34 -1.48
C ARG A 36 8.97 -0.93 -1.10
N ILE A 37 9.42 -0.43 0.06
CA ILE A 37 9.17 0.94 0.49
C ILE A 37 10.01 1.91 -0.33
N PHE A 38 9.65 3.18 -0.34
CA PHE A 38 10.45 4.25 -0.95
C PHE A 38 11.48 4.75 0.08
N PRO A 39 12.76 4.37 -0.03
CA PRO A 39 13.74 4.53 1.05
C PRO A 39 14.05 5.99 1.40
N ASP A 40 14.07 6.86 0.40
CA ASP A 40 14.41 8.28 0.53
C ASP A 40 13.24 9.14 1.04
N MET A 41 12.02 8.60 1.00
CA MET A 41 10.81 9.22 1.52
C MET A 41 10.69 8.97 3.02
N THR A 42 10.01 9.89 3.70
CA THR A 42 9.58 9.74 5.08
C THR A 42 8.51 8.66 5.22
N VAL A 43 8.22 8.25 6.46
CA VAL A 43 7.10 7.35 6.77
C VAL A 43 5.78 7.91 6.27
N GLU A 44 5.50 9.19 6.53
CA GLU A 44 4.26 9.81 6.06
C GLU A 44 4.17 9.85 4.53
N GLU A 45 5.22 10.32 3.85
CA GLU A 45 5.25 10.33 2.37
C GLU A 45 5.03 8.93 1.79
N ASN A 46 5.64 7.90 2.38
CA ASN A 46 5.41 6.51 1.98
C ASN A 46 3.94 6.10 2.10
N LEU A 47 3.26 6.45 3.21
CA LEU A 47 1.83 6.16 3.37
C LEU A 47 1.00 6.85 2.29
N LEU A 48 1.30 8.12 1.99
CA LEU A 48 0.59 8.89 0.98
C LEU A 48 0.75 8.32 -0.44
N MET A 49 1.85 7.61 -0.73
CA MET A 49 2.00 6.91 -2.01
C MET A 49 0.93 5.83 -2.24
N GLY A 50 0.31 5.30 -1.16
CA GLY A 50 -0.78 4.33 -1.27
C GLY A 50 -2.05 4.90 -1.91
N THR A 51 -2.31 6.20 -1.73
CA THR A 51 -3.56 6.82 -2.20
C THR A 51 -3.55 7.17 -3.69
N ILE A 52 -2.43 7.01 -4.40
CA ILE A 52 -2.31 7.42 -5.82
C ILE A 52 -3.31 6.69 -6.73
N ALA A 53 -3.57 5.42 -6.45
CA ALA A 53 -4.44 4.60 -7.30
C ALA A 53 -5.94 4.90 -7.13
N ILE A 54 -6.34 5.41 -5.96
CA ILE A 54 -7.76 5.59 -5.57
C ILE A 54 -8.14 7.07 -5.34
N GLY A 55 -7.17 7.98 -5.31
CA GLY A 55 -7.34 9.40 -5.02
C GLY A 55 -7.22 9.73 -3.53
N ASN A 56 -7.27 11.03 -3.20
CA ASN A 56 -6.97 11.55 -1.86
C ASN A 56 -8.20 11.89 -1.00
N ARG A 57 -9.41 11.50 -1.44
CA ARG A 57 -10.67 11.90 -0.78
C ARG A 57 -10.74 11.52 0.70
N TYR A 58 -10.22 10.34 1.06
CA TYR A 58 -10.25 9.80 2.43
C TYR A 58 -8.85 9.76 3.07
N GLN A 59 -7.85 10.38 2.44
CA GLN A 59 -6.44 10.30 2.85
C GLN A 59 -6.20 10.63 4.33
N ALA A 60 -6.88 11.65 4.86
CA ALA A 60 -6.70 12.07 6.25
C ALA A 60 -7.24 11.02 7.24
N GLU A 61 -8.42 10.45 6.95
CA GLU A 61 -9.06 9.41 7.77
C GLU A 61 -8.27 8.10 7.70
N ASP A 62 -7.86 7.68 6.50
CA ASP A 62 -7.06 6.47 6.31
C ASP A 62 -5.69 6.58 6.97
N LYS A 63 -5.03 7.75 6.87
CA LYS A 63 -3.77 8.00 7.56
C LYS A 63 -3.93 7.90 9.08
N ALA A 64 -4.97 8.51 9.65
CA ALA A 64 -5.24 8.41 11.08
C ALA A 64 -5.50 6.96 11.50
N ARG A 65 -6.24 6.20 10.69
CA ARG A 65 -6.47 4.76 10.90
C ARG A 65 -5.18 3.95 10.85
N MET A 66 -4.26 4.27 9.93
CA MET A 66 -2.96 3.60 9.85
C MET A 66 -2.08 3.88 11.08
N TYR A 67 -2.12 5.09 11.62
CA TYR A 67 -1.41 5.42 12.86
C TYR A 67 -2.02 4.72 14.07
N GLN A 68 -3.34 4.55 14.12
CA GLN A 68 -3.98 3.73 15.16
C GLN A 68 -3.57 2.25 15.09
N LEU A 69 -3.48 1.68 13.89
CA LEU A 69 -3.07 0.28 13.69
C LEU A 69 -1.58 0.07 13.92
N PHE A 70 -0.75 1.04 13.54
CA PHE A 70 0.70 0.99 13.65
C PHE A 70 1.25 2.24 14.36
N PRO A 71 1.08 2.36 15.70
CA PRO A 71 1.51 3.55 16.44
C PRO A 71 3.00 3.88 16.28
N ARG A 72 3.84 2.87 16.06
CA ARG A 72 5.28 3.06 15.75
C ARG A 72 5.54 3.88 14.49
N LEU A 73 4.64 3.84 13.50
CA LEU A 73 4.75 4.67 12.31
C LEU A 73 4.38 6.13 12.60
N GLU A 74 3.46 6.38 13.55
CA GLU A 74 3.09 7.74 13.96
C GLU A 74 4.25 8.43 14.70
N GLU A 75 4.83 7.73 15.68
CA GLU A 75 6.00 8.19 16.43
C GLU A 75 7.16 8.59 15.50
N ARG A 76 7.23 7.96 14.32
CA ARG A 76 8.31 8.09 13.34
C ARG A 76 7.86 8.74 12.03
N ARG A 77 6.73 9.45 12.01
CA ARG A 77 6.11 9.98 10.78
C ARG A 77 7.06 10.77 9.87
N GLY A 78 7.98 11.55 10.47
CA GLY A 78 8.97 12.36 9.74
C GLY A 78 10.32 11.66 9.49
N GLN A 79 10.50 10.43 9.97
CA GLN A 79 11.73 9.66 9.80
C GLN A 79 11.81 9.09 8.38
N ARG A 80 13.00 9.08 7.78
CA ARG A 80 13.24 8.41 6.48
C ARG A 80 13.05 6.90 6.58
N ALA A 81 12.30 6.34 5.63
CA ALA A 81 11.90 4.94 5.64
C ALA A 81 13.08 3.97 5.59
N MET A 82 14.19 4.33 4.92
CA MET A 82 15.41 3.51 4.90
C MET A 82 16.03 3.25 6.28
N THR A 83 15.77 4.12 7.26
CA THR A 83 16.37 4.03 8.61
C THR A 83 15.53 3.21 9.58
N LEU A 84 14.35 2.75 9.16
CA LEU A 84 13.51 1.86 9.94
C LEU A 84 14.12 0.45 10.03
N SER A 85 13.86 -0.24 11.14
CA SER A 85 14.15 -1.66 11.26
C SER A 85 13.35 -2.49 10.24
N GLY A 86 13.80 -3.70 9.94
CA GLY A 86 13.12 -4.56 8.96
C GLY A 86 11.64 -4.86 9.28
N GLY A 87 11.28 -4.92 10.57
CA GLY A 87 9.89 -5.07 11.02
C GLY A 87 9.07 -3.80 10.83
N GLU A 88 9.66 -2.63 11.11
CA GLU A 88 9.01 -1.33 10.87
C GLU A 88 8.80 -1.05 9.38
N GLN A 89 9.77 -1.41 8.54
CA GLN A 89 9.62 -1.36 7.10
C GLN A 89 8.48 -2.26 6.60
N GLN A 90 8.28 -3.42 7.23
CA GLN A 90 7.17 -4.32 6.91
C GLN A 90 5.82 -3.71 7.32
N MET A 91 5.75 -3.12 8.52
CA MET A 91 4.56 -2.37 8.97
C MET A 91 4.22 -1.25 7.98
N LEU A 92 5.22 -0.46 7.55
CA LEU A 92 5.03 0.62 6.57
C LEU A 92 4.53 0.10 5.22
N ALA A 93 5.06 -1.02 4.73
CA ALA A 93 4.63 -1.63 3.48
C ALA A 93 3.16 -2.09 3.53
N ILE A 94 2.73 -2.66 4.66
CA ILE A 94 1.35 -3.09 4.89
C ILE A 94 0.44 -1.87 5.01
N ALA A 95 0.82 -0.89 5.85
CA ALA A 95 0.06 0.32 6.06
C ALA A 95 -0.17 1.07 4.74
N ARG A 96 0.86 1.24 3.91
CA ARG A 96 0.74 1.85 2.58
C ARG A 96 -0.20 1.08 1.63
N ALA A 97 -0.29 -0.24 1.74
CA ALA A 97 -1.22 -1.03 0.93
C ALA A 97 -2.68 -0.93 1.44
N LEU A 98 -2.88 -0.48 2.68
CA LEU A 98 -4.19 -0.28 3.31
C LEU A 98 -4.68 1.18 3.22
N MET A 99 -3.81 2.10 2.80
CA MET A 99 -4.12 3.48 2.42
C MET A 99 -4.87 3.52 1.10
#